data_AF-A0A7S6M4T4-F1
#
_entry.id   AF-A0A7S6M4T4-F1
#
_cell.length_a   1.000
_cell.length_b   1.000
_cell.length_c   1.000
_cell.angle_alpha   90.00
_cell.angle_beta   90.00
_cell.angle_gamma   90.00
#
_symmetry.space_group_name_H-M   'P 1'
#
loop_
_entity.id
_entity.type
_entity.pdbx_description
1 polymer ?
#
loop_
_entity_poly.entity_id
_entity_poly.type
_entity_poly.pdbx_seq_one_letter_code
_entity_poly.pdbx_strand_id
1 'polypeptide(L)'
;MKLRREAGFTLVEVLLVVAIVALLASLIFPIMTSARSASKRAVCTSQLRQVGMAISMYEETAGGMPLNLDSLTGSGVLRDTRLLSCPSDILGGYASRFDECQHKPVLNERSYETMLDFVEPYKAKIQKADPNHGVVVCRMHGNKTELYDNGLSNFCDMAWFMFEGTLLRLRKDNSVQVAHLKFRAVRDEEGRRYPTVGVWELYTDVPEPPDEP
;
A
#
# COMPACT_ATOMS: atom_id res chain seq x y z
N MET A 1 57.65 -32.29 -25.05
CA MET A 1 56.41 -31.62 -24.59
C MET A 1 55.27 -31.99 -25.51
N LYS A 2 54.30 -32.81 -25.07
CA LYS A 2 53.07 -33.06 -25.85
C LYS A 2 52.19 -31.81 -25.75
N LEU A 3 52.08 -31.05 -26.84
CA LEU A 3 51.12 -29.96 -26.96
C LEU A 3 49.71 -30.58 -26.89
N ARG A 4 48.99 -30.34 -25.79
CA ARG A 4 47.56 -30.65 -25.72
C ARG A 4 46.88 -29.83 -26.81
N ARG A 5 46.25 -30.49 -27.79
CA ARG A 5 45.29 -29.83 -28.68
C ARG A 5 44.14 -29.37 -27.79
N GLU A 6 44.06 -28.08 -27.54
CA GLU A 6 42.87 -27.50 -26.93
C GLU A 6 41.72 -27.69 -27.92
N ALA A 7 40.68 -28.40 -27.50
CA ALA A 7 39.47 -28.54 -28.28
C ALA A 7 38.78 -27.17 -28.33
N GLY A 8 38.67 -26.60 -29.53
CA GLY A 8 37.92 -25.37 -29.75
C GLY A 8 36.42 -25.63 -29.63
N PHE A 9 35.68 -24.66 -29.09
CA PHE A 9 34.23 -24.71 -29.00
C PHE A 9 33.62 -24.70 -30.40
N THR A 10 32.67 -25.59 -30.67
CA THR A 10 31.91 -25.56 -31.92
C THR A 10 30.79 -24.52 -31.83
N LEU A 11 30.44 -23.91 -32.96
CA LEU A 11 29.32 -22.96 -33.03
C LEU A 11 28.00 -23.60 -32.56
N VAL A 12 27.82 -24.89 -32.83
CA VAL A 12 26.65 -25.68 -32.41
C VAL A 12 26.56 -25.81 -30.89
N GLU A 13 27.67 -26.07 -30.19
CA GLU A 13 27.68 -26.17 -28.73
C GLU A 13 27.27 -24.85 -28.08
N VAL A 14 27.74 -23.71 -28.61
CA VAL A 14 27.32 -22.39 -28.09
C VAL A 14 25.83 -22.14 -28.36
N LEU A 15 25.36 -22.45 -29.56
CA LEU A 15 23.96 -22.22 -29.97
C LEU A 15 22.98 -23.04 -29.14
N LEU A 16 23.30 -24.30 -28.89
CA LEU A 16 22.47 -25.18 -28.06
C LEU A 16 22.37 -24.66 -26.62
N VAL A 17 23.48 -24.20 -26.04
CA VAL A 17 23.49 -23.68 -24.66
C VAL A 17 22.61 -22.44 -24.54
N VAL A 18 22.74 -21.48 -25.47
CA VAL A 18 21.92 -20.27 -25.45
C VAL A 18 20.44 -20.60 -25.65
N ALA A 19 20.11 -21.57 -26.50
CA ALA A 19 18.73 -22.04 -26.69
C ALA A 19 18.13 -22.63 -25.40
N ILE A 20 18.89 -23.47 -24.68
CA ILE A 20 18.44 -24.05 -23.41
C ILE A 20 18.27 -22.97 -22.34
N VAL A 21 19.22 -22.04 -22.21
CA VAL A 21 19.13 -20.93 -21.25
C VAL A 21 17.92 -20.04 -21.54
N ALA A 22 17.67 -19.70 -22.81
CA ALA A 22 16.50 -18.89 -23.21
C ALA A 22 15.17 -19.60 -22.87
N LEU A 23 15.09 -20.91 -23.12
CA LEU A 23 13.92 -21.71 -22.76
C LEU A 23 13.68 -21.72 -21.26
N LEU A 24 14.71 -21.98 -20.45
CA LEU A 24 14.59 -21.98 -18.98
C LEU A 24 14.23 -20.59 -18.43
N ALA A 25 14.87 -19.53 -18.92
CA ALA A 25 14.60 -18.16 -18.50
C ALA A 25 13.15 -17.72 -18.81
N SER A 26 12.61 -18.15 -19.95
CA SER A 26 11.22 -17.84 -20.35
C SER A 26 10.17 -18.38 -19.36
N LEU A 27 10.45 -19.52 -18.71
CA LEU A 27 9.57 -20.11 -17.71
C LEU A 27 9.68 -19.42 -16.34
N ILE A 28 10.87 -18.93 -15.98
CA ILE A 28 11.13 -18.32 -14.66
C ILE A 28 10.64 -16.87 -14.59
N PHE A 29 10.76 -16.13 -15.69
CA PHE A 29 10.44 -14.70 -15.74
C PHE A 29 9.03 -14.33 -15.22
N PRO A 30 7.92 -14.97 -15.67
CA PRO A 30 6.59 -14.60 -15.17
C PRO A 30 6.44 -14.87 -13.67
N ILE A 31 7.00 -15.97 -13.17
CA ILE A 31 6.90 -16.38 -11.77
C ILE A 31 7.62 -15.39 -10.85
N MET A 32 8.77 -14.86 -11.28
CA MET A 32 9.57 -13.92 -10.48
C MET A 32 8.80 -12.63 -10.14
N THR A 33 7.91 -12.17 -11.02
CA THR A 33 7.11 -10.96 -10.78
C THR A 33 6.11 -11.13 -9.62
N SER A 34 5.40 -12.27 -9.59
CA SER A 34 4.47 -12.63 -8.52
C SER A 34 5.20 -12.79 -7.19
N ALA A 35 6.32 -13.51 -7.18
CA ALA A 35 7.15 -13.70 -6.00
C ALA A 35 7.67 -12.37 -5.42
N ARG A 36 8.10 -11.44 -6.28
CA ARG A 36 8.51 -10.10 -5.84
C ARG A 36 7.35 -9.32 -5.24
N SER A 37 6.15 -9.39 -5.81
CA SER A 37 4.95 -8.74 -5.24
C SER A 37 4.57 -9.29 -3.87
N ALA A 38 4.73 -10.60 -3.65
CA ALA A 38 4.48 -11.27 -2.38
C ALA A 38 5.53 -10.88 -1.34
N SER A 39 6.81 -10.85 -1.73
CA SER A 39 7.90 -10.37 -0.86
C SER A 39 7.67 -8.93 -0.38
N LYS A 40 7.29 -8.02 -1.29
CA LYS A 40 6.94 -6.64 -0.92
C LYS A 40 5.77 -6.57 0.07
N ARG A 41 4.73 -7.40 -0.12
CA ARG A 41 3.59 -7.51 0.81
C ARG A 41 4.02 -7.99 2.20
N ALA A 42 4.89 -9.00 2.26
CA ALA A 42 5.41 -9.52 3.51
C ALA A 42 6.23 -8.46 4.28
N VAL A 43 7.09 -7.72 3.58
CA VAL A 43 7.86 -6.61 4.17
C VAL A 43 6.93 -5.51 4.69
N CYS A 44 5.95 -5.08 3.89
CA CYS A 44 4.97 -4.08 4.30
C CYS A 44 4.16 -4.52 5.53
N THR A 45 3.74 -5.78 5.59
CA THR A 45 3.05 -6.36 6.76
C THR A 45 3.92 -6.27 8.02
N SER A 46 5.22 -6.54 7.91
CA SER A 46 6.17 -6.39 9.02
C SER A 46 6.35 -4.93 9.44
N GLN A 47 6.45 -4.00 8.48
CA GLN A 47 6.53 -2.57 8.76
C GLN A 47 5.27 -2.07 9.48
N LEU A 48 4.07 -2.47 9.02
CA LEU A 48 2.81 -2.11 9.67
C LEU A 48 2.73 -2.62 11.11
N ARG A 49 3.21 -3.83 11.40
CA ARG A 49 3.29 -4.31 12.80
C ARG A 49 4.24 -3.47 13.65
N GLN A 50 5.39 -3.06 13.09
CA GLN A 50 6.32 -2.17 13.79
C GLN A 50 5.72 -0.80 14.04
N VAL A 51 4.96 -0.27 13.08
CA VAL A 51 4.18 0.96 13.26
C VAL A 51 3.12 0.78 14.36
N GLY A 52 2.40 -0.34 14.41
CA GLY A 52 1.44 -0.61 15.48
C GLY A 52 2.05 -0.66 16.88
N MET A 53 3.23 -1.29 17.00
CA MET A 53 4.00 -1.26 18.25
C MET A 53 4.41 0.17 18.61
N ALA A 54 4.87 0.97 17.65
CA ALA A 54 5.22 2.38 17.88
C ALA A 54 4.00 3.22 18.30
N ILE A 55 2.83 2.97 17.72
CA ILE A 55 1.57 3.61 18.14
C ILE A 55 1.24 3.25 19.59
N SER A 56 1.39 1.98 19.97
CA SER A 56 1.11 1.51 21.33
C SER A 56 2.06 2.18 22.35
N MET A 57 3.36 2.25 22.03
CA MET A 57 4.36 2.95 22.86
C MET A 57 4.09 4.46 22.96
N TYR A 58 3.63 5.08 21.88
CA TYR A 58 3.22 6.47 21.89
C TYR A 58 2.02 6.68 22.82
N GLU A 59 1.00 5.81 22.73
CA GLU A 59 -0.20 5.91 23.57
C GLU A 59 0.13 5.80 25.06
N GLU A 60 1.05 4.90 25.43
CA GLU A 60 1.53 4.75 26.81
C GLU A 60 2.26 6.01 27.33
N THR A 61 2.98 6.71 26.47
CA THR A 61 3.83 7.85 26.87
C THR A 61 3.11 9.20 26.77
N ALA A 62 2.26 9.39 25.76
CA ALA A 62 1.53 10.63 25.49
C ALA A 62 0.09 10.62 26.05
N GLY A 63 -0.41 9.47 26.51
CA GLY A 63 -1.75 9.32 27.10
C GLY A 63 -2.89 9.35 26.07
N GLY A 64 -2.58 9.11 24.79
CA GLY A 64 -3.57 9.09 23.73
C GLY A 64 -2.99 8.65 22.39
N MET A 65 -3.89 8.32 21.46
CA MET A 65 -3.52 7.90 20.11
C MET A 65 -2.83 9.04 19.34
N PRO A 66 -1.76 8.78 18.57
CA PRO A 66 -1.06 9.83 17.80
C PRO A 66 -1.98 10.49 16.79
N LEU A 67 -1.93 11.81 16.64
CA LEU A 67 -2.80 12.55 15.70
C LEU A 67 -2.59 12.12 14.23
N ASN A 68 -1.36 11.74 13.90
CA ASN A 68 -0.95 11.23 12.59
C ASN A 68 0.34 10.39 12.77
N LEU A 69 0.79 9.70 11.72
CA LEU A 69 2.04 8.93 11.78
C LEU A 69 3.29 9.80 11.98
N ASP A 70 3.25 11.06 11.54
CA ASP A 70 4.37 11.99 11.72
C ASP A 70 4.62 12.31 13.20
N SER A 71 3.58 12.26 14.04
CA SER A 71 3.67 12.43 15.49
C SER A 71 4.54 11.35 16.16
N LEU A 72 4.62 10.15 15.56
CA LEU A 72 5.51 9.07 16.05
C LEU A 72 6.98 9.42 15.85
N THR A 73 7.29 10.12 14.77
CA THR A 73 8.65 10.59 14.49
C THR A 73 8.99 11.81 15.33
N GLY A 74 8.06 12.76 15.47
CA GLY A 74 8.24 13.97 16.29
C GLY A 74 8.39 13.69 17.78
N SER A 75 7.77 12.63 18.29
CA SER A 75 7.96 12.16 19.68
C SER A 75 9.24 11.34 19.90
N GLY A 76 9.94 10.95 18.83
CA GLY A 76 11.14 10.11 18.90
C GLY A 76 10.88 8.63 19.18
N VAL A 77 9.62 8.20 19.28
CA VAL A 77 9.23 6.79 19.42
C VAL A 77 9.61 6.01 18.17
N LEU A 78 9.38 6.60 17.00
CA LEU A 78 9.77 6.04 15.71
C LEU A 78 10.95 6.82 15.13
N ARG A 79 12.14 6.24 15.16
CA ARG A 79 13.36 6.90 14.64
C ARG A 79 13.58 6.64 13.15
N ASP A 80 13.21 5.45 12.66
CA ASP A 80 13.38 5.09 11.26
C ASP A 80 12.11 5.43 10.46
N THR A 81 12.16 6.51 9.70
CA THR A 81 11.05 6.98 8.85
C THR A 81 10.77 6.04 7.68
N ARG A 82 11.71 5.15 7.32
CA ARG A 82 11.48 4.14 6.26
C ARG A 82 10.40 3.14 6.66
N LEU A 83 10.13 3.00 7.96
CA LEU A 83 9.01 2.19 8.46
C LEU A 83 7.65 2.77 8.08
N LEU A 84 7.57 4.03 7.64
CA LEU A 84 6.35 4.68 7.14
C LEU A 84 6.21 4.57 5.61
N SER A 85 7.21 4.01 4.92
CA SER A 85 7.24 3.87 3.46
C SER A 85 6.97 2.43 3.04
N CYS A 86 6.06 2.26 2.08
CA CYS A 86 5.72 0.96 1.52
C CYS A 86 6.70 0.58 0.40
N PRO A 87 7.24 -0.65 0.35
CA PRO A 87 8.13 -1.10 -0.73
C PRO A 87 7.45 -1.23 -2.11
N SER A 88 6.12 -1.08 -2.18
CA SER A 88 5.34 -1.05 -3.43
C SER A 88 4.97 0.36 -3.88
N ASP A 89 5.27 1.36 -3.05
CA ASP A 89 5.14 2.77 -3.39
C ASP A 89 6.29 3.16 -4.31
N ILE A 90 5.97 3.54 -5.54
CA ILE A 90 6.93 3.97 -6.55
C ILE A 90 7.05 5.50 -6.56
N LEU A 91 6.02 6.19 -6.05
CA LEU A 91 5.94 7.65 -6.06
C LEU A 91 6.74 8.27 -4.90
N GLY A 92 6.95 7.50 -3.84
CA GLY A 92 7.66 7.96 -2.65
C GLY A 92 6.77 8.86 -1.82
N GLY A 93 6.01 8.26 -0.91
CA GLY A 93 5.13 8.99 0.00
C GLY A 93 3.72 9.18 -0.53
N TYR A 94 3.06 8.12 -1.03
CA TYR A 94 1.70 8.18 -1.56
C TYR A 94 0.71 8.94 -0.66
N ALA A 95 0.74 8.69 0.65
CA ALA A 95 -0.14 9.38 1.60
C ALA A 95 0.31 10.84 1.85
N SER A 96 1.61 11.13 1.75
CA SER A 96 2.10 12.52 1.81
C SER A 96 1.75 13.34 0.57
N ARG A 97 1.74 12.72 -0.61
CA ARG A 97 1.29 13.37 -1.85
C ARG A 97 -0.17 13.78 -1.77
N PHE A 98 -0.96 13.05 -1.00
CA PHE A 98 -2.34 13.40 -0.72
C PHE A 98 -2.46 14.66 0.17
N ASP A 99 -1.63 14.76 1.21
CA ASP A 99 -1.54 15.98 2.02
C ASP A 99 -1.12 17.19 1.16
N GLU A 100 -0.15 17.00 0.26
CA GLU A 100 0.30 18.02 -0.70
C GLU A 100 -0.87 18.55 -1.55
N CYS A 101 -1.74 17.66 -2.04
CA CYS A 101 -2.95 18.03 -2.77
C CYS A 101 -3.98 18.79 -1.93
N GLN A 102 -3.99 18.57 -0.62
CA GLN A 102 -4.82 19.33 0.32
C GLN A 102 -4.14 20.61 0.83
N HIS A 103 -2.98 20.98 0.27
CA HIS A 103 -2.15 22.10 0.75
C HIS A 103 -1.75 21.97 2.23
N LYS A 104 -1.63 20.75 2.74
CA LYS A 104 -1.14 20.46 4.09
C LYS A 104 0.39 20.33 4.08
N PRO A 105 1.08 20.74 5.16
CA PRO A 105 2.53 20.61 5.24
C PRO A 105 2.93 19.12 5.28
N VAL A 106 3.82 18.71 4.37
CA VAL A 106 4.40 17.36 4.36
C VAL A 106 5.63 17.33 5.27
N LEU A 107 5.52 16.65 6.41
CA LEU A 107 6.62 16.52 7.38
C LEU A 107 7.54 15.34 7.06
N ASN A 108 6.97 14.18 6.72
CA ASN A 108 7.70 13.03 6.22
C ASN A 108 7.02 12.43 4.99
N GLU A 109 7.80 11.76 4.14
CA GLU A 109 7.29 10.93 3.06
C GLU A 109 6.76 9.61 3.64
N ARG A 110 5.45 9.44 3.66
CA ARG A 110 4.74 8.26 4.18
C ARG A 110 3.80 7.69 3.13
N SER A 111 3.76 6.37 3.04
CA SER A 111 2.90 5.64 2.11
C SER A 111 1.61 5.13 2.76
N TYR A 112 1.53 5.18 4.09
CA TYR A 112 0.39 4.70 4.86
C TYR A 112 -0.52 5.84 5.28
N GLU A 113 -1.82 5.59 5.20
CA GLU A 113 -2.85 6.51 5.68
C GLU A 113 -3.33 6.08 7.05
N THR A 114 -3.77 7.05 7.84
CA THR A 114 -4.36 6.78 9.15
C THR A 114 -5.84 7.09 9.14
N MET A 115 -6.58 6.35 9.97
CA MET A 115 -7.98 6.68 10.25
C MET A 115 -8.14 8.06 10.90
N LEU A 116 -7.08 8.62 11.46
CA LEU A 116 -7.10 9.92 12.13
C LEU A 116 -6.91 11.09 11.16
N ASP A 117 -6.52 10.84 9.91
CA ASP A 117 -6.49 11.86 8.85
C ASP A 117 -7.92 12.31 8.44
N PHE A 118 -8.97 11.65 8.94
CA PHE A 118 -10.37 11.95 8.63
C PHE A 118 -11.02 12.91 9.63
N VAL A 119 -11.84 13.83 9.10
CA VAL A 119 -12.79 14.65 9.86
C VAL A 119 -14.04 13.81 10.16
N GLU A 120 -14.72 14.07 11.29
CA GLU A 120 -16.04 13.50 11.57
C GLU A 120 -17.01 13.70 10.39
N PRO A 121 -17.89 12.72 10.04
CA PRO A 121 -18.52 11.75 10.94
C PRO A 121 -18.05 10.29 10.84
N TYR A 122 -17.18 9.95 9.88
CA TYR A 122 -16.82 8.53 9.64
C TYR A 122 -16.04 7.92 10.80
N LYS A 123 -15.21 8.72 11.47
CA LYS A 123 -14.41 8.26 12.60
C LYS A 123 -15.28 7.71 13.72
N ALA A 124 -16.23 8.50 14.25
CA ALA A 124 -17.10 8.06 15.32
C ALA A 124 -18.00 6.88 14.89
N LYS A 125 -18.54 6.90 13.67
CA LYS A 125 -19.39 5.81 13.16
C LYS A 125 -18.65 4.47 13.09
N ILE A 126 -17.43 4.46 12.54
CA ILE A 126 -16.60 3.24 12.43
C ILE A 126 -16.15 2.77 13.82
N GLN A 127 -15.75 3.68 14.70
CA GLN A 127 -15.37 3.34 16.08
C GLN A 127 -16.52 2.66 16.86
N LYS A 128 -17.76 3.11 16.63
CA LYS A 128 -18.97 2.52 17.22
C LYS A 128 -19.31 1.16 16.60
N ALA A 129 -19.16 1.01 15.29
CA ALA A 129 -19.51 -0.21 14.57
C ALA A 129 -18.48 -1.34 14.73
N ASP A 130 -17.19 -1.01 14.79
CA ASP A 130 -16.08 -1.96 14.85
C ASP A 130 -15.08 -1.52 15.94
N PRO A 131 -15.14 -2.12 17.14
CA PRO A 131 -14.21 -1.80 18.24
C PRO A 131 -12.74 -2.07 17.90
N ASN A 132 -12.47 -2.97 16.96
CA ASN A 132 -11.12 -3.33 16.52
C ASN A 132 -10.82 -2.80 15.11
N HIS A 133 -11.48 -1.72 14.67
CA HIS A 133 -11.28 -1.11 13.35
C HIS A 133 -9.81 -0.92 12.96
N GLY A 134 -9.59 -0.81 11.66
CA GLY A 134 -8.30 -0.42 11.10
C GLY A 134 -7.88 0.97 11.57
N VAL A 135 -6.62 1.10 11.95
CA VAL A 135 -6.02 2.37 12.38
C VAL A 135 -5.06 2.93 11.34
N VAL A 136 -4.37 2.05 10.61
CA VAL A 136 -3.43 2.41 9.54
C VAL A 136 -3.69 1.50 8.34
N VAL A 137 -3.67 2.06 7.13
CA VAL A 137 -3.95 1.32 5.90
C VAL A 137 -2.86 1.54 4.85
N CYS A 138 -2.57 0.48 4.09
CA CYS A 138 -1.70 0.50 2.93
C CYS A 138 -2.47 0.05 1.69
N ARG A 139 -2.64 0.98 0.75
CA ARG A 139 -3.33 0.77 -0.54
C ARG A 139 -2.36 0.42 -1.69
N MET A 140 -1.11 0.06 -1.42
CA MET A 140 -0.10 -0.08 -2.49
C MET A 140 0.02 -1.50 -3.08
N HIS A 141 -0.78 -2.46 -2.63
CA HIS A 141 -0.62 -3.90 -2.91
C HIS A 141 -1.69 -4.53 -3.81
N GLY A 142 -2.58 -3.72 -4.36
CA GLY A 142 -3.67 -4.16 -5.24
C GLY A 142 -3.30 -4.11 -6.70
N ASN A 143 -4.30 -4.34 -7.54
CA ASN A 143 -4.11 -4.27 -8.97
C ASN A 143 -4.06 -2.79 -9.35
N LYS A 144 -2.91 -2.33 -9.85
CA LYS A 144 -2.70 -0.91 -10.18
C LYS A 144 -3.40 -0.51 -11.49
N THR A 145 -4.48 -1.23 -11.86
CA THR A 145 -5.31 -0.96 -13.03
C THR A 145 -5.68 0.51 -13.03
N GLU A 146 -4.99 1.26 -13.89
CA GLU A 146 -5.33 2.61 -14.33
C GLU A 146 -5.41 3.71 -13.26
N LEU A 147 -4.35 3.91 -12.48
CA LEU A 147 -4.14 5.23 -11.84
C LEU A 147 -3.75 6.33 -12.86
N TYR A 148 -3.46 5.98 -14.13
CA TYR A 148 -2.86 6.89 -15.12
C TYR A 148 -3.47 6.88 -16.54
N ASP A 149 -4.35 5.95 -16.91
CA ASP A 149 -4.73 5.73 -18.33
C ASP A 149 -5.97 6.52 -18.80
N ASN A 150 -6.60 7.30 -17.91
CA ASN A 150 -7.82 8.05 -18.21
C ASN A 150 -7.61 9.50 -18.68
N GLY A 151 -6.39 9.90 -19.05
CA GLY A 151 -6.12 11.25 -19.58
C GLY A 151 -6.33 12.40 -18.58
N LEU A 152 -6.43 12.10 -17.28
CA LEU A 152 -6.50 13.07 -16.19
C LEU A 152 -5.06 13.38 -15.76
N SER A 153 -4.67 14.66 -15.77
CA SER A 153 -3.25 15.06 -15.78
C SER A 153 -2.59 15.22 -14.42
N ASN A 154 -3.33 15.25 -13.30
CA ASN A 154 -2.77 15.55 -11.98
C ASN A 154 -3.21 14.55 -10.91
N PHE A 155 -2.26 14.08 -10.09
CA PHE A 155 -2.46 13.16 -8.95
C PHE A 155 -3.58 13.63 -8.00
N CYS A 156 -3.72 14.95 -7.82
CA CYS A 156 -4.71 15.57 -6.95
C CYS A 156 -6.17 15.45 -7.44
N ASP A 157 -6.38 15.25 -8.74
CA ASP A 157 -7.72 15.10 -9.34
C ASP A 157 -8.24 13.65 -9.26
N MET A 158 -7.39 12.68 -8.87
CA MET A 158 -7.64 11.24 -9.07
C MET A 158 -7.48 10.34 -7.83
N ALA A 159 -6.66 10.73 -6.84
CA ALA A 159 -6.11 9.76 -5.89
C ALA A 159 -7.05 9.30 -4.75
N TRP A 160 -8.23 9.93 -4.59
CA TRP A 160 -9.03 9.75 -3.37
C TRP A 160 -9.63 8.35 -3.25
N PHE A 161 -10.08 7.76 -4.37
CA PHE A 161 -10.92 6.55 -4.34
C PHE A 161 -10.65 5.51 -5.44
N MET A 162 -9.67 5.74 -6.31
CA MET A 162 -9.42 4.87 -7.48
C MET A 162 -8.39 3.78 -7.18
N PHE A 163 -8.68 2.91 -6.23
CA PHE A 163 -7.88 1.72 -5.97
C PHE A 163 -8.74 0.46 -5.86
N GLU A 164 -8.56 -0.49 -6.77
CA GLU A 164 -9.11 -1.84 -6.64
C GLU A 164 -8.00 -2.84 -6.25
N GLY A 165 -8.35 -3.76 -5.35
CA GLY A 165 -7.52 -4.89 -5.01
C GLY A 165 -7.08 -4.93 -3.54
N THR A 166 -5.89 -5.48 -3.31
CA THR A 166 -5.40 -5.83 -1.97
C THR A 166 -5.05 -4.61 -1.14
N LEU A 167 -5.79 -4.42 -0.05
CA LEU A 167 -5.49 -3.51 1.04
C LEU A 167 -4.82 -4.28 2.19
N LEU A 168 -3.78 -3.71 2.79
CA LEU A 168 -3.31 -4.14 4.12
C LEU A 168 -3.82 -3.15 5.17
N ARG A 169 -4.43 -3.65 6.23
CA ARG A 169 -5.05 -2.85 7.28
C ARG A 169 -4.49 -3.29 8.64
N LEU A 170 -3.79 -2.39 9.32
CA LEU A 170 -3.39 -2.57 10.71
C LEU A 170 -4.60 -2.29 11.60
N ARG A 171 -4.97 -3.23 12.46
CA ARG A 171 -6.10 -3.17 13.40
C ARG A 171 -5.62 -2.65 14.76
N LYS A 172 -6.54 -2.25 15.65
CA LYS A 172 -6.19 -1.73 16.99
C LYS A 172 -5.40 -2.73 17.84
N ASP A 173 -5.63 -4.02 17.64
CA ASP A 173 -4.92 -5.10 18.33
C ASP A 173 -3.53 -5.41 17.75
N ASN A 174 -2.99 -4.55 16.88
CA ASN A 174 -1.73 -4.73 16.14
C ASN A 174 -1.70 -5.90 15.15
N SER A 175 -2.84 -6.56 14.89
CA SER A 175 -2.96 -7.51 13.79
C SER A 175 -2.99 -6.76 12.44
N VAL A 176 -2.43 -7.38 11.40
CA VAL A 176 -2.50 -6.84 10.04
C VAL A 176 -3.43 -7.73 9.23
N GLN A 177 -4.57 -7.18 8.87
CA GLN A 177 -5.59 -7.80 8.07
C GLN A 177 -5.33 -7.53 6.58
N VAL A 178 -5.63 -8.52 5.74
CA VAL A 178 -5.66 -8.36 4.28
C VAL A 178 -7.12 -8.23 3.86
N ALA A 179 -7.48 -7.12 3.22
CA ALA A 179 -8.80 -6.89 2.66
C ALA A 179 -8.70 -6.78 1.13
N HIS A 180 -9.78 -7.12 0.42
CA HIS A 180 -9.87 -6.97 -1.03
C HIS A 180 -11.01 -6.02 -1.35
N LEU A 181 -10.67 -4.85 -1.86
CA LEU A 181 -11.63 -3.80 -2.16
C LEU A 181 -11.99 -3.86 -3.64
N LYS A 182 -13.27 -3.63 -3.93
CA LYS A 182 -13.79 -3.51 -5.29
C LYS A 182 -14.35 -2.12 -5.47
N PHE A 183 -14.30 -1.62 -6.71
CA PHE A 183 -14.97 -0.36 -7.01
C PHE A 183 -16.48 -0.48 -6.83
N ARG A 184 -17.04 0.53 -6.16
CA ARG A 184 -18.45 0.86 -6.18
C ARG A 184 -18.66 1.98 -7.18
N ALA A 185 -19.68 1.87 -8.02
CA ALA A 185 -20.09 2.97 -8.88
C ALA A 185 -20.90 3.97 -8.05
N VAL A 186 -20.38 5.17 -7.85
CA VAL A 186 -21.11 6.29 -7.23
C VAL A 186 -21.44 7.30 -8.32
N ARG A 187 -22.57 8.01 -8.15
CA ARG A 187 -22.98 9.08 -9.05
C ARG A 187 -22.63 10.43 -8.43
N ASP A 188 -22.12 11.35 -9.23
CA ASP A 188 -22.01 12.76 -8.82
C ASP A 188 -23.38 13.46 -8.90
N GLU A 189 -23.41 14.74 -8.51
CA GLU A 189 -24.58 15.60 -8.58
C GLU A 189 -25.10 15.76 -10.03
N GLU A 190 -24.23 15.61 -11.03
CA GLU A 190 -24.59 15.62 -12.45
C GLU A 190 -25.00 14.22 -12.99
N GLY A 191 -25.05 13.20 -12.15
CA GLY A 191 -25.46 11.84 -12.49
C GLY A 191 -24.42 10.99 -13.24
N ARG A 192 -23.21 11.51 -13.47
CA ARG A 192 -22.06 10.78 -14.04
C ARG A 192 -21.58 9.75 -13.03
N ARG A 193 -21.24 8.55 -13.50
CA ARG A 193 -20.74 7.47 -12.66
C ARG A 193 -19.23 7.53 -12.58
N TYR A 194 -18.68 7.50 -11.38
CA TYR A 194 -17.26 7.32 -11.14
C TYR A 194 -17.00 6.10 -10.24
N PRO A 195 -15.94 5.32 -10.49
CA PRO A 195 -15.53 4.25 -9.61
C PRO A 195 -14.93 4.83 -8.32
N THR A 196 -15.39 4.37 -7.18
CA THR A 196 -14.88 4.78 -5.87
C THR A 196 -14.88 3.61 -4.90
N VAL A 197 -13.92 3.61 -3.99
CA VAL A 197 -13.92 2.77 -2.79
C VAL A 197 -14.39 3.62 -1.62
N GLY A 198 -15.39 3.15 -0.88
CA GLY A 198 -15.89 3.88 0.28
C GLY A 198 -14.81 3.96 1.38
N VAL A 199 -14.68 5.12 2.02
CA VAL A 199 -13.77 5.31 3.18
C VAL A 199 -14.04 4.26 4.26
N TRP A 200 -15.31 3.89 4.45
CA TRP A 200 -15.74 2.85 5.38
C TRP A 200 -14.99 1.53 5.18
N GLU A 201 -14.95 1.06 3.93
CA GLU A 201 -14.33 -0.21 3.54
C GLU A 201 -12.80 -0.18 3.67
N LEU A 202 -12.18 0.99 3.86
CA LEU A 202 -10.74 1.06 4.14
C LEU A 202 -10.43 0.61 5.57
N TYR A 203 -11.33 0.85 6.52
CA TYR A 203 -11.04 0.66 7.95
C TYR A 203 -11.85 -0.44 8.61
N THR A 204 -12.93 -0.91 7.99
CA THR A 204 -13.70 -2.04 8.53
C THR A 204 -14.32 -2.90 7.43
N ASP A 205 -14.57 -4.17 7.74
CA ASP A 205 -15.35 -5.09 6.91
C ASP A 205 -16.79 -5.25 7.46
N VAL A 206 -17.10 -4.62 8.61
CA VAL A 206 -18.46 -4.54 9.11
C VAL A 206 -19.29 -3.78 8.08
N PRO A 207 -20.49 -4.24 7.69
CA PRO A 207 -21.33 -3.51 6.75
C PRO A 207 -21.62 -2.09 7.25
N GLU A 208 -21.57 -1.13 6.33
CA GLU A 208 -21.90 0.26 6.65
C GLU A 208 -23.37 0.36 7.08
N PRO A 209 -23.66 0.94 8.27
CA PRO A 209 -25.03 1.13 8.69
C PRO A 209 -25.73 2.13 7.75
N PRO A 210 -27.04 1.97 7.51
CA PRO A 210 -27.79 2.94 6.71
C PRO A 210 -27.69 4.32 7.34
N ASP A 211 -27.69 5.36 6.51
CA ASP A 211 -27.70 6.73 6.99
C ASP A 211 -28.93 6.96 7.88
N GLU A 212 -28.69 7.48 9.10
CA GLU A 212 -29.78 7.89 9.99
C GLU A 212 -30.53 9.06 9.33
N PRO A 213 -31.88 9.03 9.31
CA PRO A 213 -32.72 10.02 8.62
C PRO A 213 -32.69 11.41 9.26
#